data_AF-A0A6B0VRL8-F1
#
_entry.id   AF-A0A6B0VRL8-F1
#
_cell.length_a   1.000
_cell.length_b   1.000
_cell.length_c   1.000
_cell.angle_alpha   90.00
_cell.angle_beta   90.00
_cell.angle_gamma   90.00
#
_symmetry.space_group_name_H-M   'P 1'
#
loop_
_entity.id
_entity.type
_entity.pdbx_description
1 polymer ?
#
loop_
_entity_poly.entity_id
_entity_poly.type
_entity_poly.pdbx_seq_one_letter_code
_entity_poly.pdbx_strand_id
1 'polypeptide(L)'
;MTDDHERGADREREHSRGGDQESGHGDEHDHDHDDGHGHGHSHDGTYEDPRPRVRAIQSLLVEKGLVSTDAIDEAIAAYERDIGPQNGARVVARAWTDPEFKDRLLEDATAAIEEFDFEVGVQHIEVKENTDDVHNAVVCTLCSCYPWSLLGLPPTWYKTPAYRSRLVREPRAVLEEFGLELDDGLDVDVWDSSSEIRYMVLPNRPEGTEGSDEDELAALVTRDAMIGVERLDARGTDADAGSAADGGVTDPAGAFADLLGVDAEPTFTAPWQARAFGVTVALYDEGSGFDWSAFQRRLIEAVDATPTGAYATNCGRDAEADAGAIERIYSEQWHGALERLLVGHDVLEPDAIDARAVEFVAGERTAEEFVAGNRGH
;
A
#
# COMPACT_ATOMS: atom_id res chain seq x y z
N MET A 1 44.19 54.40 -2.34
CA MET A 1 45.42 53.61 -2.56
C MET A 1 44.97 52.20 -2.85
N THR A 2 45.04 51.68 -4.07
CA THR A 2 45.41 52.18 -5.41
C THR A 2 44.84 51.08 -6.33
N ASP A 3 44.01 51.38 -7.33
CA ASP A 3 44.43 51.52 -8.75
C ASP A 3 45.15 50.24 -9.28
N ASP A 4 44.84 49.65 -10.43
CA ASP A 4 44.03 50.15 -11.55
C ASP A 4 43.60 49.03 -12.55
N HIS A 5 42.58 49.34 -13.38
CA HIS A 5 42.45 49.19 -14.86
C HIS A 5 43.24 48.08 -15.67
N GLU A 6 42.80 47.56 -16.82
CA GLU A 6 41.58 47.66 -17.67
C GLU A 6 41.66 46.71 -18.90
N ARG A 7 40.50 46.42 -19.57
CA ARG A 7 40.30 46.10 -21.03
C ARG A 7 41.08 44.89 -21.63
N GLY A 8 40.72 44.23 -22.74
CA GLY A 8 39.74 44.40 -23.84
C GLY A 8 40.42 44.10 -25.20
N ALA A 9 39.79 43.62 -26.28
CA ALA A 9 38.41 43.21 -26.58
C ALA A 9 38.38 42.40 -27.93
N ASP A 10 37.22 41.88 -28.34
CA ASP A 10 36.76 41.42 -29.67
C ASP A 10 37.72 40.94 -30.78
N ARG A 11 37.34 39.85 -31.49
CA ARG A 11 36.98 39.90 -32.93
C ARG A 11 36.46 38.59 -33.54
N GLU A 12 35.54 38.75 -34.50
CA GLU A 12 34.91 37.73 -35.34
C GLU A 12 35.69 37.42 -36.65
N ARG A 13 35.08 36.60 -37.53
CA ARG A 13 35.36 36.29 -38.97
C ARG A 13 36.21 35.04 -39.26
N GLU A 14 36.02 34.28 -40.36
CA GLU A 14 34.93 34.13 -41.35
C GLU A 14 35.11 32.81 -42.13
N HIS A 15 34.14 32.46 -42.98
CA HIS A 15 34.12 31.25 -43.84
C HIS A 15 35.25 31.15 -44.89
N SER A 16 35.54 29.93 -45.34
CA SER A 16 35.79 29.65 -46.77
C SER A 16 35.48 28.21 -47.19
N ARG A 17 35.10 28.06 -48.47
CA ARG A 17 34.72 26.81 -49.14
C ARG A 17 35.89 26.24 -49.95
N GLY A 18 35.85 24.94 -50.25
CA GLY A 18 36.61 24.32 -51.33
C GLY A 18 36.25 22.84 -51.46
N GLY A 19 36.02 22.37 -52.69
CA GLY A 19 35.86 20.95 -53.01
C GLY A 19 36.16 20.74 -54.50
N ASP A 20 36.38 19.49 -54.92
CA ASP A 20 36.06 18.94 -56.25
C ASP A 20 36.62 17.51 -56.43
N GLN A 21 35.79 16.61 -57.01
CA GLN A 21 36.07 15.61 -58.06
C GLN A 21 37.21 14.57 -57.91
N GLU A 22 37.18 13.35 -58.50
CA GLU A 22 36.14 12.41 -58.98
C GLU A 22 36.86 11.08 -59.37
N SER A 23 36.11 10.03 -59.76
CA SER A 23 36.55 8.73 -60.32
C SER A 23 37.29 7.73 -59.37
N GLY A 24 37.06 6.41 -59.42
CA GLY A 24 36.05 5.64 -60.17
C GLY A 24 36.58 4.29 -60.64
N HIS A 25 36.03 3.18 -60.12
CA HIS A 25 36.07 1.83 -60.68
C HIS A 25 34.97 0.99 -60.02
N GLY A 26 34.31 0.11 -60.77
CA GLY A 26 33.30 -0.80 -60.25
C GLY A 26 33.69 -2.25 -60.48
N ASP A 27 33.17 -3.13 -59.64
CA ASP A 27 33.07 -4.57 -59.87
C ASP A 27 31.72 -5.03 -59.28
N GLU A 28 30.92 -5.73 -60.08
CA GLU A 28 29.66 -6.34 -59.67
C GLU A 28 29.93 -7.77 -59.19
N HIS A 29 29.56 -8.08 -57.94
CA HIS A 29 29.44 -9.46 -57.47
C HIS A 29 28.25 -9.60 -56.51
N ASP A 30 27.22 -10.32 -56.96
CA ASP A 30 26.19 -10.86 -56.09
C ASP A 30 26.81 -11.81 -55.06
N HIS A 31 26.50 -11.65 -53.77
CA HIS A 31 25.44 -12.46 -53.16
C HIS A 31 25.25 -12.12 -51.68
N ASP A 32 24.02 -12.35 -51.24
CA ASP A 32 23.50 -12.28 -49.88
C ASP A 32 24.47 -12.83 -48.82
N HIS A 33 24.66 -12.06 -47.75
CA HIS A 33 24.46 -12.43 -46.34
C HIS A 33 24.91 -11.25 -45.48
N ASP A 34 24.06 -10.22 -45.41
CA ASP A 34 24.14 -9.27 -44.30
C ASP A 34 23.59 -10.01 -43.08
N ASP A 35 24.50 -10.54 -42.24
CA ASP A 35 24.18 -11.05 -40.91
C ASP A 35 23.77 -9.87 -40.04
N GLY A 36 22.55 -9.39 -40.31
CA GLY A 36 21.89 -8.35 -39.55
C GLY A 36 21.87 -8.77 -38.10
N HIS A 37 22.74 -8.16 -37.30
CA HIS A 37 22.72 -8.27 -35.86
C HIS A 37 21.32 -7.88 -35.41
N GLY A 38 20.52 -8.90 -35.08
CA GLY A 38 19.21 -8.76 -34.48
C GLY A 38 19.40 -8.13 -33.12
N HIS A 39 19.49 -6.79 -33.09
CA HIS A 39 19.31 -6.00 -31.90
C HIS A 39 17.94 -6.40 -31.36
N GLY A 40 17.94 -7.17 -30.28
CA GLY A 40 16.73 -7.59 -29.60
C GLY A 40 15.97 -6.33 -29.22
N HIS A 41 14.91 -6.04 -29.98
CA HIS A 41 14.01 -4.95 -29.66
C HIS A 41 13.36 -5.31 -28.33
N SER A 42 13.73 -4.57 -27.29
CA SER A 42 13.09 -4.64 -25.98
C SER A 42 11.58 -4.53 -26.17
N HIS A 43 10.83 -5.52 -25.67
CA HIS A 43 9.38 -5.60 -25.76
C HIS A 43 8.72 -4.59 -24.80
N ASP A 44 8.91 -3.31 -25.08
CA ASP A 44 8.46 -2.16 -24.29
C ASP A 44 7.04 -1.75 -24.71
N GLY A 45 6.04 -2.51 -24.25
CA GLY A 45 4.63 -2.25 -24.55
C GLY A 45 3.63 -3.32 -24.11
N THR A 46 4.08 -4.52 -23.75
CA THR A 46 3.22 -5.58 -23.18
C THR A 46 3.16 -5.56 -21.64
N TYR A 47 3.80 -4.57 -21.01
CA TYR A 47 3.98 -4.48 -19.55
C TYR A 47 3.24 -3.29 -18.88
N GLU A 48 2.49 -2.48 -19.64
CA GLU A 48 1.68 -1.38 -19.06
C GLU A 48 0.47 -1.86 -18.25
N ASP A 49 0.02 -3.10 -18.46
CA ASP A 49 -1.13 -3.70 -17.80
C ASP A 49 -0.69 -4.89 -16.91
N PRO A 50 -0.81 -4.81 -15.57
CA PRO A 50 -0.44 -5.92 -14.69
C PRO A 50 -1.41 -7.11 -14.76
N ARG A 51 -2.63 -6.95 -15.27
CA ARG A 51 -3.70 -7.96 -15.19
C ARG A 51 -3.34 -9.32 -15.81
N PRO A 52 -2.73 -9.41 -17.01
CA PRO A 52 -2.35 -10.70 -17.59
C PRO A 52 -1.25 -11.41 -16.81
N ARG A 53 -0.32 -10.66 -16.20
CA ARG A 53 0.80 -11.21 -15.42
C ARG A 53 0.36 -11.72 -14.05
N VAL A 54 -0.54 -11.00 -13.37
CA VAL A 54 -1.23 -11.47 -12.15
C VAL A 54 -1.98 -12.78 -12.42
N ARG A 55 -2.76 -12.82 -13.51
CA ARG A 55 -3.47 -14.03 -13.94
C ARG A 55 -2.52 -15.17 -14.28
N ALA A 56 -1.37 -14.88 -14.89
CA ALA A 56 -0.37 -15.88 -15.24
C ALA A 56 0.25 -16.55 -14.00
N ILE A 57 0.67 -15.76 -13.01
CA ILE A 57 1.22 -16.30 -11.75
C ILE A 57 0.16 -17.12 -11.01
N GLN A 58 -1.06 -16.61 -10.84
CA GLN A 58 -2.16 -17.37 -10.24
C GLN A 58 -2.39 -18.70 -10.96
N SER A 59 -2.51 -18.66 -12.29
CA SER A 59 -2.75 -19.83 -13.14
C SER A 59 -1.68 -20.92 -12.97
N LEU A 60 -0.40 -20.53 -12.96
CA LEU A 60 0.72 -21.46 -12.82
C LEU A 60 0.84 -22.05 -11.41
N LEU A 61 0.53 -21.28 -10.36
CA LEU A 61 0.56 -21.77 -8.98
C LEU A 61 -0.60 -22.76 -8.70
N VAL A 62 -1.79 -22.48 -9.24
CA VAL A 62 -2.93 -23.40 -9.18
C VAL A 62 -2.65 -24.69 -9.97
N GLU A 63 -2.07 -24.59 -11.19
CA GLU A 63 -1.67 -25.77 -11.98
C GLU A 63 -0.58 -26.62 -11.28
N LYS A 64 0.26 -26.00 -10.44
CA LYS A 64 1.26 -26.69 -9.60
C LYS A 64 0.68 -27.23 -8.28
N GLY A 65 -0.56 -26.90 -7.93
CA GLY A 65 -1.18 -27.29 -6.67
C GLY A 65 -0.53 -26.64 -5.44
N LEU A 66 0.00 -25.41 -5.60
CA LEU A 66 0.63 -24.63 -4.52
C LEU A 66 -0.33 -23.64 -3.85
N VAL A 67 -1.44 -23.33 -4.52
CA VAL A 67 -2.61 -22.61 -3.99
C VAL A 67 -3.87 -23.13 -4.67
N SER A 68 -5.00 -23.07 -3.98
CA SER A 68 -6.32 -23.25 -4.57
C SER A 68 -6.96 -21.90 -4.99
N THR A 69 -7.92 -21.94 -5.91
CA THR A 69 -8.74 -20.75 -6.25
C THR A 69 -9.59 -20.31 -5.07
N ASP A 70 -10.08 -21.29 -4.31
CA ASP A 70 -10.99 -21.09 -3.20
C ASP A 70 -10.25 -20.43 -2.04
N ALA A 71 -9.01 -20.83 -1.70
CA ALA A 71 -8.19 -20.13 -0.71
C ALA A 71 -7.83 -18.69 -1.12
N ILE A 72 -7.66 -18.41 -2.42
CA ILE A 72 -7.46 -17.03 -2.90
C ILE A 72 -8.74 -16.20 -2.72
N ASP A 73 -9.92 -16.78 -2.99
CA ASP A 73 -11.21 -16.12 -2.81
C ASP A 73 -11.52 -15.88 -1.32
N GLU A 74 -11.24 -16.87 -0.45
CA GLU A 74 -11.38 -16.79 1.01
C GLU A 74 -10.43 -15.72 1.58
N ALA A 75 -9.16 -15.71 1.17
CA ALA A 75 -8.19 -14.69 1.58
C ALA A 75 -8.62 -13.27 1.15
N ILE A 76 -9.20 -13.09 -0.04
CA ILE A 76 -9.72 -11.77 -0.45
C ILE A 76 -10.93 -11.38 0.39
N ALA A 77 -11.91 -12.29 0.53
CA ALA A 77 -13.15 -12.04 1.24
C ALA A 77 -12.92 -11.64 2.70
N ALA A 78 -11.99 -12.32 3.39
CA ALA A 78 -11.65 -12.03 4.79
C ALA A 78 -11.22 -10.56 5.00
N TYR A 79 -10.35 -10.02 4.13
CA TYR A 79 -9.88 -8.62 4.24
C TYR A 79 -10.81 -7.59 3.59
N GLU A 80 -11.75 -8.01 2.75
CA GLU A 80 -12.80 -7.12 2.22
C GLU A 80 -14.02 -6.98 3.16
N ARG A 81 -14.22 -7.93 4.09
CA ARG A 81 -15.48 -8.04 4.83
C ARG A 81 -15.34 -8.20 6.34
N ASP A 82 -14.41 -9.04 6.79
CA ASP A 82 -14.42 -9.58 8.14
C ASP A 82 -13.30 -8.97 9.02
N ILE A 83 -12.16 -8.64 8.40
CA ILE A 83 -10.97 -8.07 9.05
C ILE A 83 -10.84 -6.58 8.75
N GLY A 84 -10.98 -5.72 9.76
CA GLY A 84 -10.91 -4.27 9.63
C GLY A 84 -10.81 -3.53 10.96
N PRO A 85 -10.76 -2.18 10.95
CA PRO A 85 -10.54 -1.35 12.14
C PRO A 85 -11.62 -1.50 13.23
N GLN A 86 -12.78 -2.07 12.93
CA GLN A 86 -13.76 -2.46 13.94
C GLN A 86 -13.20 -3.41 15.02
N ASN A 87 -12.16 -4.20 14.70
CA ASN A 87 -11.52 -5.10 15.66
C ASN A 87 -10.72 -4.30 16.70
N GLY A 88 -9.84 -3.40 16.24
CA GLY A 88 -9.11 -2.48 17.12
C GLY A 88 -10.04 -1.57 17.92
N ALA A 89 -11.12 -1.07 17.32
CA ALA A 89 -12.11 -0.23 17.98
C ALA A 89 -12.75 -0.92 19.21
N ARG A 90 -13.10 -2.20 19.08
CA ARG A 90 -13.61 -3.02 20.20
C ARG A 90 -12.56 -3.21 21.31
N VAL A 91 -11.30 -3.45 20.95
CA VAL A 91 -10.18 -3.56 21.91
C VAL A 91 -9.96 -2.25 22.67
N VAL A 92 -10.01 -1.11 21.99
CA VAL A 92 -9.90 0.23 22.60
C VAL A 92 -11.07 0.53 23.53
N ALA A 93 -12.30 0.29 23.09
CA ALA A 93 -13.51 0.50 23.91
C ALA A 93 -13.50 -0.37 25.18
N ARG A 94 -13.03 -1.63 25.07
CA ARG A 94 -12.83 -2.52 26.21
C ARG A 94 -11.79 -1.97 27.18
N ALA A 95 -10.64 -1.49 26.69
CA ALA A 95 -9.61 -0.87 27.52
C ALA A 95 -10.05 0.45 28.19
N TRP A 96 -11.02 1.15 27.63
CA TRP A 96 -11.63 2.35 28.23
C TRP A 96 -12.69 2.07 29.30
N THR A 97 -13.25 0.85 29.35
CA THR A 97 -14.32 0.46 30.30
C THR A 97 -13.87 -0.54 31.35
N ASP A 98 -12.83 -1.33 31.07
CA ASP A 98 -12.26 -2.35 31.94
C ASP A 98 -10.76 -2.08 32.19
N PRO A 99 -10.40 -1.44 33.34
CA PRO A 99 -9.01 -1.18 33.69
C PRO A 99 -8.16 -2.44 33.87
N GLU A 100 -8.75 -3.56 34.33
CA GLU A 100 -8.00 -4.81 34.47
C GLU A 100 -7.66 -5.41 33.10
N PHE A 101 -8.55 -5.24 32.10
CA PHE A 101 -8.24 -5.57 30.71
C PHE A 101 -7.19 -4.64 30.12
N LYS A 102 -7.27 -3.33 30.37
CA LYS A 102 -6.26 -2.36 29.92
C LYS A 102 -4.86 -2.71 30.43
N ASP A 103 -4.72 -3.05 31.71
CA ASP A 103 -3.44 -3.46 32.28
C ASP A 103 -2.88 -4.72 31.57
N ARG A 104 -3.73 -5.72 31.29
CA ARG A 104 -3.34 -6.91 30.50
C ARG A 104 -2.92 -6.56 29.07
N LEU A 105 -3.69 -5.71 28.40
CA LEU A 105 -3.45 -5.28 27.02
C LEU A 105 -2.10 -4.56 26.85
N LEU A 106 -1.67 -3.81 27.87
CA LEU A 106 -0.39 -3.10 27.85
C LEU A 106 0.81 -3.98 28.29
N GLU A 107 0.57 -5.06 29.04
CA GLU A 107 1.60 -6.04 29.41
C GLU A 107 1.84 -7.08 28.29
N ASP A 108 0.77 -7.68 27.75
CA ASP A 108 0.81 -8.64 26.64
C ASP A 108 -0.46 -8.49 25.79
N ALA A 109 -0.41 -7.60 24.80
CA ALA A 109 -1.52 -7.36 23.89
C ALA A 109 -1.90 -8.61 23.11
N THR A 110 -0.94 -9.48 22.78
CA THR A 110 -1.21 -10.69 21.99
C THR A 110 -2.11 -11.63 22.79
N ALA A 111 -1.78 -11.88 24.06
CA ALA A 111 -2.60 -12.69 24.96
C ALA A 111 -3.95 -12.02 25.32
N ALA A 112 -3.99 -10.70 25.50
CA ALA A 112 -5.23 -9.99 25.81
C ALA A 112 -6.24 -10.01 24.63
N ILE A 113 -5.75 -9.99 23.39
CA ILE A 113 -6.59 -10.01 22.18
C ILE A 113 -7.19 -11.40 21.93
N GLU A 114 -6.60 -12.49 22.46
CA GLU A 114 -7.21 -13.84 22.44
C GLU A 114 -8.56 -13.91 23.20
N GLU A 115 -8.93 -12.90 24.00
CA GLU A 115 -10.26 -12.78 24.60
C GLU A 115 -11.37 -12.45 23.57
N PHE A 116 -11.02 -12.11 22.32
CA PHE A 116 -11.94 -11.75 21.24
C PHE A 116 -12.03 -12.84 20.17
N ASP A 117 -13.23 -13.04 19.62
CA ASP A 117 -13.49 -13.91 18.46
C ASP A 117 -13.00 -13.31 17.13
N PHE A 118 -11.73 -12.89 17.05
CA PHE A 118 -11.11 -12.43 15.80
C PHE A 118 -10.47 -13.61 15.05
N GLU A 119 -10.99 -13.95 13.86
CA GLU A 119 -10.42 -14.98 12.98
C GLU A 119 -9.19 -14.43 12.22
N VAL A 120 -8.12 -14.14 12.96
CA VAL A 120 -6.95 -13.40 12.44
C VAL A 120 -5.64 -14.07 12.79
N GLY A 121 -4.69 -14.04 11.85
CA GLY A 121 -3.39 -14.68 11.99
C GLY A 121 -2.53 -14.09 13.11
N VAL A 122 -1.66 -14.93 13.68
CA VAL A 122 -0.76 -14.55 14.77
C VAL A 122 0.23 -13.45 14.36
N GLN A 123 0.00 -12.24 14.87
CA GLN A 123 0.95 -11.13 14.83
C GLN A 123 1.39 -10.81 16.26
N HIS A 124 2.67 -10.50 16.46
CA HIS A 124 3.16 -10.00 17.74
C HIS A 124 2.77 -8.54 17.88
N ILE A 125 1.74 -8.27 18.68
CA ILE A 125 1.16 -6.94 18.83
C ILE A 125 1.72 -6.28 20.09
N GLU A 126 2.06 -5.01 20.00
CA GLU A 126 2.29 -4.12 21.15
C GLU A 126 1.34 -2.92 21.07
N VAL A 127 0.62 -2.63 22.14
CA VAL A 127 -0.26 -1.47 22.23
C VAL A 127 0.48 -0.30 22.88
N LYS A 128 0.34 0.90 22.31
CA LYS A 128 1.01 2.12 22.73
C LYS A 128 -0.01 3.13 23.24
N GLU A 129 -0.05 3.30 24.56
CA GLU A 129 -0.99 4.19 25.23
C GLU A 129 -0.62 5.66 25.03
N ASN A 130 -1.56 6.44 24.48
CA ASN A 130 -1.52 7.90 24.57
C ASN A 130 -1.91 8.35 25.97
N THR A 131 -1.30 9.44 26.44
CA THR A 131 -1.56 10.06 27.72
C THR A 131 -1.67 11.59 27.55
N ASP A 132 -1.78 12.29 28.68
CA ASP A 132 -1.74 13.76 28.72
C ASP A 132 -0.32 14.31 28.45
N ASP A 133 0.72 13.48 28.64
CA ASP A 133 2.13 13.86 28.46
C ASP A 133 2.77 13.26 27.18
N VAL A 134 2.21 12.17 26.62
CA VAL A 134 2.77 11.42 25.48
C VAL A 134 1.72 11.14 24.40
N HIS A 135 2.07 11.41 23.14
CA HIS A 135 1.32 11.00 21.95
C HIS A 135 2.15 10.05 21.09
N ASN A 136 1.58 8.90 20.73
CA ASN A 136 2.21 7.87 19.92
C ASN A 136 1.72 7.96 18.48
N ALA A 137 2.60 7.71 17.51
CA ALA A 137 2.25 7.49 16.12
C ALA A 137 3.03 6.30 15.53
N VAL A 138 2.41 5.53 14.64
CA VAL A 138 2.97 4.28 14.09
C VAL A 138 3.31 4.44 12.61
N VAL A 139 4.45 3.88 12.18
CA VAL A 139 4.88 3.89 10.77
C VAL A 139 5.60 2.59 10.40
N CYS A 140 5.79 2.35 9.12
CA CYS A 140 6.80 1.42 8.61
C CYS A 140 7.65 2.14 7.56
N THR A 141 8.83 2.60 7.96
CA THR A 141 9.73 3.38 7.09
C THR A 141 10.13 2.58 5.84
N LEU A 142 10.31 1.26 5.98
CA LEU A 142 10.83 0.38 4.92
C LEU A 142 9.78 -0.06 3.90
N CYS A 143 8.53 -0.31 4.31
CA CYS A 143 7.46 -0.75 3.40
C CYS A 143 6.06 -0.34 3.88
N SER A 144 5.38 -1.20 4.64
CA SER A 144 3.95 -1.06 4.98
C SER A 144 3.50 -1.98 6.14
N CYS A 145 4.40 -2.42 7.01
CA CYS A 145 4.06 -3.27 8.16
C CYS A 145 2.96 -2.60 9.01
N TYR A 146 1.92 -3.35 9.35
CA TYR A 146 0.68 -2.84 9.94
C TYR A 146 -0.05 -3.97 10.71
N PRO A 147 -0.77 -3.69 11.81
CA PRO A 147 -1.48 -4.70 12.61
C PRO A 147 -2.78 -5.16 11.91
N TRP A 148 -2.62 -6.01 10.89
CA TRP A 148 -3.71 -6.43 10.00
C TRP A 148 -4.90 -7.06 10.75
N SER A 149 -4.61 -7.82 11.81
CA SER A 149 -5.60 -8.45 12.69
C SER A 149 -6.58 -7.47 13.34
N LEU A 150 -6.12 -6.27 13.67
CA LEU A 150 -6.89 -5.25 14.38
C LEU A 150 -7.40 -4.13 13.47
N LEU A 151 -6.64 -3.78 12.43
CA LEU A 151 -6.86 -2.57 11.64
C LEU A 151 -7.12 -2.81 10.15
N GLY A 152 -7.17 -4.07 9.69
CA GLY A 152 -7.30 -4.42 8.28
C GLY A 152 -6.06 -4.03 7.46
N LEU A 153 -6.24 -3.74 6.17
CA LEU A 153 -5.12 -3.29 5.33
C LEU A 153 -4.78 -1.81 5.59
N PRO A 154 -3.48 -1.42 5.50
CA PRO A 154 -3.06 -0.05 5.73
C PRO A 154 -3.62 0.91 4.67
N PRO A 155 -4.05 2.12 5.06
CA PRO A 155 -4.58 3.12 4.13
C PRO A 155 -3.54 3.54 3.09
N THR A 156 -4.01 4.05 1.96
CA THR A 156 -3.19 4.48 0.82
C THR A 156 -2.07 5.43 1.24
N TRP A 157 -2.38 6.43 2.10
CA TRP A 157 -1.40 7.41 2.57
C TRP A 157 -0.28 6.80 3.40
N TYR A 158 -0.54 5.75 4.19
CA TYR A 158 0.45 5.10 5.07
C TYR A 158 1.57 4.43 4.27
N LYS A 159 1.27 3.96 3.06
CA LYS A 159 2.20 3.31 2.14
C LYS A 159 3.09 4.32 1.38
N THR A 160 2.75 5.61 1.39
CA THR A 160 3.48 6.65 0.63
C THR A 160 4.86 6.96 1.22
N PRO A 161 5.85 7.32 0.38
CA PRO A 161 7.12 7.86 0.86
C PRO A 161 6.97 9.16 1.65
N ALA A 162 5.93 9.97 1.35
CA ALA A 162 5.65 11.23 2.04
C ALA A 162 5.41 11.00 3.53
N TYR A 163 4.50 10.09 3.89
CA TYR A 163 4.29 9.70 5.28
C TYR A 163 5.53 9.02 5.87
N ARG A 164 6.00 7.97 5.21
CA ARG A 164 7.00 7.03 5.75
C ARG A 164 8.38 7.64 6.01
N SER A 165 8.80 8.62 5.19
CA SER A 165 10.10 9.28 5.38
C SER A 165 10.05 10.49 6.32
N ARG A 166 8.87 11.12 6.49
CA ARG A 166 8.73 12.36 7.25
C ARG A 166 8.31 12.14 8.69
N LEU A 167 7.45 11.16 8.98
CA LEU A 167 6.94 10.96 10.35
C LEU A 167 8.07 10.74 11.37
N VAL A 168 9.09 9.94 11.02
CA VAL A 168 10.27 9.70 11.89
C VAL A 168 11.23 10.89 12.04
N ARG A 169 11.00 11.99 11.34
CA ARG A 169 11.90 13.15 11.26
C ARG A 169 11.26 14.46 11.74
N GLU A 170 10.01 14.67 11.36
CA GLU A 170 9.23 15.89 11.61
C GLU A 170 7.77 15.52 11.96
N PRO A 171 7.54 14.65 12.96
CA PRO A 171 6.22 14.07 13.22
C PRO A 171 5.14 15.14 13.40
N ARG A 172 5.42 16.18 14.19
CA ARG A 172 4.50 17.30 14.42
C ARG A 172 4.02 17.98 13.13
N ALA A 173 4.91 18.19 12.16
CA ALA A 173 4.55 18.80 10.87
C ALA A 173 3.74 17.84 9.98
N VAL A 174 3.98 16.52 10.09
CA VAL A 174 3.14 15.52 9.41
C VAL A 174 1.76 15.45 10.05
N LEU A 175 1.66 15.49 11.38
CA LEU A 175 0.39 15.47 12.10
C LEU A 175 -0.44 16.74 11.86
N GLU A 176 0.20 17.90 11.74
CA GLU A 176 -0.44 19.16 11.31
C GLU A 176 -1.09 19.03 9.92
N GLU A 177 -0.50 18.26 8.98
CA GLU A 177 -1.10 17.97 7.67
C GLU A 177 -2.34 17.05 7.74
N PHE A 178 -2.49 16.26 8.81
CA PHE A 178 -3.75 15.54 9.14
C PHE A 178 -4.74 16.42 9.93
N GLY A 179 -4.39 17.68 10.22
CA GLY A 179 -5.20 18.59 11.05
C GLY A 179 -5.00 18.41 12.56
N LEU A 180 -3.99 17.64 12.99
CA LEU A 180 -3.66 17.41 14.39
C LEU A 180 -2.50 18.31 14.84
N GLU A 181 -2.85 19.49 15.35
CA GLU A 181 -1.91 20.34 16.10
C GLU A 181 -1.70 19.77 17.52
N LEU A 182 -0.45 19.57 17.92
CA LEU A 182 -0.08 19.08 19.26
C LEU A 182 0.67 20.17 20.05
N ASP A 183 0.35 20.35 21.32
CA ASP A 183 1.06 21.26 22.23
C ASP A 183 2.57 21.02 22.24
N ASP A 184 3.39 22.08 22.26
CA ASP A 184 4.86 22.01 22.29
C ASP A 184 5.43 21.21 23.48
N GLY A 185 4.66 21.07 24.56
CA GLY A 185 5.06 20.36 25.79
C GLY A 185 4.82 18.84 25.76
N LEU A 186 4.09 18.33 24.76
CA LEU A 186 3.74 16.92 24.63
C LEU A 186 4.89 16.12 23.98
N ASP A 187 5.31 15.01 24.57
CA ASP A 187 6.28 14.13 23.92
C ASP A 187 5.59 13.36 22.77
N VAL A 188 6.31 13.17 21.65
CA VAL A 188 5.77 12.50 20.45
C VAL A 188 6.64 11.30 20.08
N ASP A 189 6.17 10.11 20.44
CA ASP A 189 6.87 8.85 20.22
C ASP A 189 6.44 8.21 18.89
N VAL A 190 7.42 8.01 17.99
CA VAL A 190 7.19 7.43 16.66
C VAL A 190 7.70 5.98 16.63
N TRP A 191 6.77 5.05 16.44
CA TRP A 191 7.02 3.61 16.45
C TRP A 191 7.20 3.08 15.03
N ASP A 192 8.46 2.88 14.62
CA ASP A 192 8.79 2.30 13.31
C ASP A 192 8.75 0.76 13.36
N SER A 193 7.80 0.18 12.62
CA SER A 193 7.53 -1.25 12.43
C SER A 193 8.60 -1.92 11.56
N SER A 194 9.83 -1.89 12.08
CA SER A 194 11.08 -2.36 11.47
C SER A 194 11.44 -3.81 11.83
N SER A 195 10.60 -4.47 12.63
CA SER A 195 10.72 -5.88 13.03
C SER A 195 9.39 -6.63 12.78
N GLU A 196 9.22 -7.83 13.33
CA GLU A 196 7.93 -8.56 13.26
C GLU A 196 6.88 -8.10 14.29
N ILE A 197 7.23 -7.13 15.15
CA ILE A 197 6.25 -6.46 16.02
C ILE A 197 5.34 -5.57 15.18
N ARG A 198 4.05 -5.50 15.56
CA ARG A 198 3.05 -4.59 15.00
C ARG A 198 2.50 -3.71 16.11
N TYR A 199 2.44 -2.41 15.86
CA TYR A 199 1.99 -1.44 16.86
C TYR A 199 0.56 -0.97 16.56
N MET A 200 -0.25 -0.82 17.62
CA MET A 200 -1.51 -0.09 17.59
C MET A 200 -1.49 0.97 18.69
N VAL A 201 -1.98 2.17 18.41
CA VAL A 201 -2.17 3.21 19.43
C VAL A 201 -3.45 2.93 20.21
N LEU A 202 -3.38 3.03 21.54
CA LEU A 202 -4.56 3.15 22.41
C LEU A 202 -4.80 4.65 22.65
N PRO A 203 -5.76 5.28 21.95
CA PRO A 203 -6.03 6.71 22.12
C PRO A 203 -6.65 7.01 23.50
N ASN A 204 -6.54 8.27 23.92
CA ASN A 204 -7.29 8.79 25.07
C ASN A 204 -8.80 8.70 24.81
N ARG A 205 -9.56 8.38 25.86
CA ARG A 205 -11.03 8.41 25.83
C ARG A 205 -11.50 9.88 25.76
N PRO A 206 -12.36 10.27 24.82
CA PRO A 206 -12.87 11.64 24.74
C PRO A 206 -13.78 11.99 25.94
N GLU A 207 -13.72 13.25 26.38
CA GLU A 207 -14.56 13.80 27.44
C GLU A 207 -16.06 13.71 27.11
N GLY A 208 -16.92 13.64 28.13
CA GLY A 208 -18.37 13.64 27.96
C GLY A 208 -18.95 12.28 27.55
N THR A 209 -18.11 11.24 27.48
CA THR A 209 -18.52 9.86 27.16
C THR A 209 -18.70 8.98 28.40
N GLU A 210 -18.66 9.51 29.62
CA GLU A 210 -18.55 8.73 30.87
C GLU A 210 -19.75 7.80 31.10
N GLY A 211 -20.90 8.11 30.50
CA GLY A 211 -22.12 7.30 30.55
C GLY A 211 -22.31 6.32 29.40
N SER A 212 -21.43 6.33 28.39
CA SER A 212 -21.56 5.48 27.19
C SER A 212 -21.17 4.03 27.46
N ASP A 213 -21.84 3.12 26.75
CA ASP A 213 -21.51 1.70 26.75
C ASP A 213 -20.35 1.34 25.80
N GLU A 214 -19.96 0.07 25.79
CA GLU A 214 -18.78 -0.40 25.02
C GLU A 214 -18.99 -0.29 23.49
N ASP A 215 -20.22 -0.48 23.00
CA ASP A 215 -20.54 -0.38 21.58
C ASP A 215 -20.60 1.11 21.13
N GLU A 216 -21.20 1.97 21.96
CA GLU A 216 -21.20 3.43 21.75
C GLU A 216 -19.78 4.00 21.75
N LEU A 217 -18.90 3.51 22.63
CA LEU A 217 -17.49 3.92 22.67
C LEU A 217 -16.71 3.41 21.47
N ALA A 218 -16.92 2.16 21.04
CA ALA A 218 -16.24 1.60 19.87
C ALA A 218 -16.56 2.39 18.60
N ALA A 219 -17.80 2.88 18.46
CA ALA A 219 -18.21 3.73 17.34
C ALA A 219 -17.49 5.10 17.27
N LEU A 220 -16.82 5.54 18.34
CA LEU A 220 -16.01 6.76 18.36
C LEU A 220 -14.55 6.52 17.95
N VAL A 221 -14.08 5.26 17.95
CA VAL A 221 -12.67 4.94 17.70
C VAL A 221 -12.41 4.86 16.20
N THR A 222 -11.70 5.84 15.67
CA THR A 222 -11.31 5.87 14.25
C THR A 222 -10.06 5.02 14.00
N ARG A 223 -9.90 4.55 12.75
CA ARG A 223 -8.65 3.95 12.26
C ARG A 223 -7.45 4.87 12.53
N ASP A 224 -7.62 6.15 12.23
CA ASP A 224 -6.56 7.16 12.26
C ASP A 224 -6.11 7.49 13.69
N ALA A 225 -7.02 7.44 14.68
CA ALA A 225 -6.68 7.51 16.10
C ALA A 225 -5.88 6.28 16.59
N MET A 226 -6.14 5.10 16.03
CA MET A 226 -5.38 3.87 16.33
C MET A 226 -4.04 3.75 15.58
N ILE A 227 -3.80 4.59 14.56
CA ILE A 227 -2.47 4.80 13.96
C ILE A 227 -1.71 5.92 14.70
N GLY A 228 -2.44 6.85 15.33
CA GLY A 228 -1.89 8.01 16.01
C GLY A 228 -1.75 9.25 15.14
N VAL A 229 -2.57 9.38 14.08
CA VAL A 229 -2.67 10.61 13.25
C VAL A 229 -3.91 11.47 13.58
N GLU A 230 -4.75 11.01 14.49
CA GLU A 230 -5.89 11.76 15.06
C GLU A 230 -5.86 11.70 16.60
N ARG A 231 -6.44 12.72 17.26
CA ARG A 231 -6.80 12.69 18.69
C ARG A 231 -8.31 12.86 18.85
N LEU A 232 -8.93 11.92 19.57
CA LEU A 232 -10.38 11.92 19.83
C LEU A 232 -10.76 12.92 20.93
N ASP A 233 -9.88 13.11 21.91
CA ASP A 233 -10.01 14.02 23.05
C ASP A 233 -9.79 15.51 22.70
N ALA A 234 -9.18 15.81 21.54
CA ALA A 234 -8.96 17.18 21.08
C ALA A 234 -10.24 17.88 20.56
N ARG A 235 -11.36 17.17 20.39
CA ARG A 235 -12.63 17.72 19.86
C ARG A 235 -13.41 18.49 20.95
N GLY A 236 -12.84 19.60 21.45
CA GLY A 236 -13.23 20.22 22.72
C GLY A 236 -13.34 21.75 22.80
N THR A 237 -13.84 22.47 21.78
CA THR A 237 -14.37 23.85 21.99
C THR A 237 -15.54 24.27 21.09
N ASP A 238 -15.53 23.95 19.79
CA ASP A 238 -16.49 24.51 18.82
C ASP A 238 -17.63 23.56 18.41
N ALA A 239 -18.42 23.12 19.40
CA ALA A 239 -19.70 22.44 19.18
C ALA A 239 -20.85 23.42 18.83
N ASP A 240 -20.60 24.44 18.01
CA ASP A 240 -21.64 25.36 17.49
C ASP A 240 -21.28 25.98 16.12
N ALA A 241 -20.98 25.15 15.11
CA ALA A 241 -20.80 25.60 13.74
C ALA A 241 -21.24 24.58 12.66
N GLY A 242 -22.48 24.70 12.21
CA GLY A 242 -22.85 24.44 10.80
C GLY A 242 -22.84 23.00 10.29
N SER A 243 -24.01 22.33 10.35
CA SER A 243 -24.26 21.15 9.52
C SER A 243 -24.08 21.47 8.03
N ALA A 244 -23.29 20.67 7.31
CA ALA A 244 -23.18 20.72 5.86
C ALA A 244 -23.51 19.35 5.25
N ALA A 245 -24.79 18.96 5.33
CA ALA A 245 -25.34 17.79 4.65
C ALA A 245 -26.31 18.23 3.54
N ASP A 246 -26.06 17.77 2.31
CA ASP A 246 -27.04 17.71 1.21
C ASP A 246 -26.48 16.76 0.12
N GLY A 247 -27.16 15.72 -0.37
CA GLY A 247 -28.46 15.14 -0.01
C GLY A 247 -28.85 14.01 -0.99
N GLY A 248 -29.56 12.95 -0.57
CA GLY A 248 -29.78 11.77 -1.44
C GLY A 248 -30.66 10.61 -0.94
N VAL A 249 -31.93 10.88 -0.60
CA VAL A 249 -33.08 9.94 -0.39
C VAL A 249 -33.06 8.67 -1.31
N THR A 250 -33.37 7.41 -0.93
CA THR A 250 -33.68 6.66 0.32
C THR A 250 -33.73 5.14 0.05
N ASP A 251 -33.33 4.27 1.00
CA ASP A 251 -33.87 2.90 1.19
C ASP A 251 -33.93 2.56 2.71
N PRO A 252 -35.09 2.16 3.31
CA PRO A 252 -35.22 2.01 4.76
C PRO A 252 -34.47 0.83 5.42
N ALA A 253 -33.77 -0.02 4.67
CA ALA A 253 -33.06 -1.19 5.21
C ALA A 253 -31.52 -1.00 5.32
N GLY A 254 -30.92 -0.04 4.60
CA GLY A 254 -29.49 0.27 4.70
C GLY A 254 -29.15 1.35 5.76
N ALA A 255 -30.16 2.10 6.19
CA ALA A 255 -30.05 3.38 6.91
C ALA A 255 -29.42 3.35 8.33
N PHE A 256 -28.85 2.22 8.79
CA PHE A 256 -28.09 2.14 10.03
C PHE A 256 -26.57 2.08 9.80
N ALA A 257 -26.12 1.63 8.62
CA ALA A 257 -24.71 1.67 8.22
C ALA A 257 -24.32 3.10 7.77
N ASP A 258 -25.14 3.70 6.89
CA ASP A 258 -24.96 5.06 6.39
C ASP A 258 -24.95 6.12 7.50
N LEU A 259 -25.61 5.84 8.63
CA LEU A 259 -25.71 6.75 9.78
C LEU A 259 -24.38 6.98 10.51
N LEU A 260 -23.42 6.06 10.36
CA LEU A 260 -22.10 6.14 11.00
C LEU A 260 -21.03 6.79 10.12
N GLY A 261 -21.35 7.15 8.86
CA GLY A 261 -20.41 7.87 7.98
C GLY A 261 -19.12 7.10 7.65
N VAL A 262 -19.10 5.78 7.86
CA VAL A 262 -17.99 4.91 7.47
C VAL A 262 -18.16 4.56 5.99
N ASP A 263 -17.93 5.56 5.12
CA ASP A 263 -17.54 5.31 3.73
C ASP A 263 -16.17 4.64 3.76
N ALA A 264 -16.16 3.32 4.00
CA ALA A 264 -14.94 2.54 4.03
C ALA A 264 -14.29 2.61 2.65
N GLU A 265 -13.12 3.24 2.57
CA GLU A 265 -12.28 3.20 1.37
C GLU A 265 -12.19 1.73 0.91
N PRO A 266 -12.50 1.43 -0.37
CA PRO A 266 -12.53 0.05 -0.82
C PRO A 266 -11.15 -0.58 -0.63
N THR A 267 -11.09 -1.72 0.07
CA THR A 267 -9.85 -2.43 0.43
C THR A 267 -8.90 -2.60 -0.76
N PHE A 268 -9.46 -2.74 -1.97
CA PHE A 268 -8.74 -2.71 -3.24
C PHE A 268 -9.45 -1.78 -4.24
N THR A 269 -8.68 -0.96 -4.96
CA THR A 269 -9.22 -0.05 -6.00
C THR A 269 -9.41 -0.75 -7.36
N ALA A 270 -8.90 -1.97 -7.54
CA ALA A 270 -9.13 -2.78 -8.73
C ALA A 270 -9.05 -4.30 -8.44
N PRO A 271 -9.88 -5.15 -9.10
CA PRO A 271 -9.93 -6.60 -8.83
C PRO A 271 -8.61 -7.37 -9.01
N TRP A 272 -7.65 -6.84 -9.78
CA TRP A 272 -6.34 -7.47 -9.94
C TRP A 272 -5.42 -7.27 -8.74
N GLN A 273 -5.62 -6.19 -7.97
CA GLN A 273 -4.86 -5.91 -6.74
C GLN A 273 -5.30 -6.91 -5.67
N ALA A 274 -6.62 -7.06 -5.49
CA ALA A 274 -7.22 -8.12 -4.66
C ALA A 274 -6.65 -9.50 -5.00
N ARG A 275 -6.61 -9.85 -6.30
CA ARG A 275 -6.03 -11.14 -6.75
C ARG A 275 -4.53 -11.27 -6.47
N ALA A 276 -3.74 -10.23 -6.70
CA ALA A 276 -2.31 -10.24 -6.39
C ALA A 276 -2.03 -10.37 -4.88
N PHE A 277 -2.85 -9.74 -4.05
CA PHE A 277 -2.84 -9.88 -2.60
C PHE A 277 -3.24 -11.29 -2.16
N GLY A 278 -4.41 -11.78 -2.60
CA GLY A 278 -4.96 -13.09 -2.21
C GLY A 278 -4.06 -14.25 -2.61
N VAL A 279 -3.37 -14.19 -3.76
CA VAL A 279 -2.35 -15.18 -4.14
C VAL A 279 -1.19 -15.21 -3.14
N THR A 280 -0.71 -14.05 -2.68
CA THR A 280 0.38 -13.97 -1.69
C THR A 280 -0.04 -14.51 -0.32
N VAL A 281 -1.26 -14.19 0.12
CA VAL A 281 -1.81 -14.66 1.40
C VAL A 281 -2.07 -16.17 1.36
N ALA A 282 -2.74 -16.68 0.32
CA ALA A 282 -2.99 -18.11 0.15
C ALA A 282 -1.70 -18.95 0.10
N LEU A 283 -0.62 -18.46 -0.55
CA LEU A 283 0.69 -19.11 -0.54
C LEU A 283 1.28 -19.23 0.88
N TYR A 284 1.08 -18.21 1.71
CA TYR A 284 1.55 -18.20 3.09
C TYR A 284 0.72 -19.14 3.97
N ASP A 285 -0.61 -19.04 3.90
CA ASP A 285 -1.54 -19.78 4.76
C ASP A 285 -1.65 -21.27 4.41
N GLU A 286 -1.60 -21.66 3.12
CA GLU A 286 -1.54 -23.08 2.71
C GLU A 286 -0.20 -23.75 3.09
N GLY A 287 0.76 -23.01 3.67
CA GLY A 287 2.01 -23.54 4.21
C GLY A 287 2.96 -24.08 3.13
N SER A 288 2.90 -23.53 1.92
CA SER A 288 3.57 -24.03 0.70
C SER A 288 5.12 -23.88 0.71
N GLY A 289 5.73 -23.60 1.87
CA GLY A 289 7.12 -23.19 2.00
C GLY A 289 7.37 -21.71 1.67
N PHE A 290 6.33 -20.88 1.63
CA PHE A 290 6.43 -19.44 1.36
C PHE A 290 7.19 -18.71 2.49
N ASP A 291 8.30 -18.06 2.15
CA ASP A 291 9.11 -17.27 3.09
C ASP A 291 8.65 -15.81 3.08
N TRP A 292 7.81 -15.45 4.07
CA TRP A 292 7.27 -14.10 4.25
C TRP A 292 8.37 -13.04 4.40
N SER A 293 9.42 -13.32 5.18
CA SER A 293 10.53 -12.38 5.37
C SER A 293 11.40 -12.24 4.10
N ALA A 294 11.42 -13.23 3.20
CA ALA A 294 12.03 -13.12 1.87
C ALA A 294 11.14 -12.38 0.85
N PHE A 295 9.83 -12.46 0.98
CA PHE A 295 8.88 -11.61 0.25
C PHE A 295 9.02 -10.14 0.68
N GLN A 296 8.91 -9.88 1.98
CA GLN A 296 8.99 -8.54 2.59
C GLN A 296 10.28 -7.80 2.17
N ARG A 297 11.45 -8.47 2.19
CA ARG A 297 12.71 -7.87 1.71
C ARG A 297 12.66 -7.43 0.25
N ARG A 298 12.07 -8.25 -0.64
CA ARG A 298 11.91 -7.91 -2.07
C ARG A 298 10.89 -6.80 -2.31
N LEU A 299 9.91 -6.64 -1.40
CA LEU A 299 8.98 -5.52 -1.40
C LEU A 299 9.67 -4.23 -0.94
N ILE A 300 10.47 -4.27 0.13
CA ILE A 300 11.30 -3.13 0.57
C ILE A 300 12.23 -2.68 -0.58
N GLU A 301 12.91 -3.61 -1.26
CA GLU A 301 13.72 -3.32 -2.45
C GLU A 301 12.92 -2.67 -3.59
N ALA A 302 11.68 -3.12 -3.85
CA ALA A 302 10.81 -2.54 -4.88
C ALA A 302 10.41 -1.10 -4.56
N VAL A 303 10.09 -0.86 -3.29
CA VAL A 303 9.64 0.42 -2.76
C VAL A 303 10.80 1.43 -2.74
N ASP A 304 11.99 1.04 -2.29
CA ASP A 304 13.20 1.89 -2.27
C ASP A 304 13.68 2.24 -3.69
N ALA A 305 13.58 1.30 -4.64
CA ALA A 305 13.92 1.54 -6.04
C ALA A 305 12.96 2.50 -6.78
N THR A 306 11.79 2.80 -6.21
CA THR A 306 10.77 3.63 -6.86
C THR A 306 10.99 5.12 -6.52
N PRO A 307 11.28 5.99 -7.50
CA PRO A 307 11.55 7.41 -7.22
C PRO A 307 10.37 8.08 -6.54
N THR A 308 10.62 8.94 -5.54
CA THR A 308 9.56 9.70 -4.84
C THR A 308 8.65 10.48 -5.80
N GLY A 309 9.22 10.96 -6.92
CA GLY A 309 8.46 11.64 -7.98
C GLY A 309 7.46 10.78 -8.74
N ALA A 310 7.51 9.43 -8.63
CA ALA A 310 6.47 8.55 -9.18
C ALA A 310 5.15 8.66 -8.39
N TYR A 311 5.24 9.03 -7.11
CA TYR A 311 4.09 9.34 -6.24
C TYR A 311 3.68 10.82 -6.31
N ALA A 312 4.30 11.63 -7.19
CA ALA A 312 3.94 13.04 -7.35
C ALA A 312 2.60 13.17 -8.07
N THR A 313 1.55 13.24 -7.27
CA THR A 313 0.19 13.56 -7.70
C THR A 313 0.14 14.96 -8.31
N ASN A 314 -0.80 15.19 -9.25
CA ASN A 314 -0.95 16.51 -9.85
C ASN A 314 -1.81 17.38 -8.93
N CYS A 315 -1.22 17.91 -7.86
CA CYS A 315 -1.90 18.74 -6.85
C CYS A 315 -2.89 19.74 -7.50
N GLY A 316 -4.18 19.44 -7.40
CA GLY A 316 -5.26 20.17 -8.09
C GLY A 316 -6.12 19.36 -9.07
N ARG A 317 -5.95 18.03 -9.15
CA ARG A 317 -6.92 17.10 -9.75
C ARG A 317 -7.42 16.08 -8.71
N ASP A 318 -8.51 15.40 -9.06
CA ASP A 318 -9.37 14.59 -8.19
C ASP A 318 -8.58 13.65 -7.25
N ALA A 319 -8.70 13.88 -5.93
CA ALA A 319 -7.90 13.18 -4.91
C ALA A 319 -8.12 11.65 -4.90
N GLU A 320 -9.31 11.19 -5.30
CA GLU A 320 -9.63 9.77 -5.47
C GLU A 320 -8.82 9.12 -6.61
N ALA A 321 -8.62 9.83 -7.73
CA ALA A 321 -7.81 9.36 -8.84
C ALA A 321 -6.32 9.32 -8.47
N ASP A 322 -5.87 10.29 -7.68
CA ASP A 322 -4.52 10.34 -7.11
C ASP A 322 -4.28 9.17 -6.13
N ALA A 323 -5.23 8.87 -5.24
CA ALA A 323 -5.17 7.70 -4.35
C ALA A 323 -5.13 6.37 -5.13
N GLY A 324 -5.99 6.21 -6.14
CA GLY A 324 -5.99 5.03 -7.01
C GLY A 324 -4.68 4.83 -7.79
N ALA A 325 -4.00 5.92 -8.17
CA ALA A 325 -2.68 5.85 -8.79
C ALA A 325 -1.59 5.39 -7.81
N ILE A 326 -1.61 5.87 -6.56
CA ILE A 326 -0.69 5.43 -5.51
C ILE A 326 -0.90 3.94 -5.19
N GLU A 327 -2.16 3.50 -5.07
CA GLU A 327 -2.49 2.10 -4.76
C GLU A 327 -2.09 1.16 -5.91
N ARG A 328 -2.22 1.62 -7.16
CA ARG A 328 -1.67 0.92 -8.34
C ARG A 328 -0.17 0.71 -8.21
N ILE A 329 0.61 1.77 -7.97
CA ILE A 329 2.08 1.68 -7.86
C ILE A 329 2.48 0.68 -6.78
N TYR A 330 1.85 0.76 -5.60
CA TYR A 330 2.13 -0.16 -4.50
C TYR A 330 1.74 -1.61 -4.84
N SER A 331 0.61 -1.82 -5.50
CA SER A 331 0.17 -3.16 -5.93
C SER A 331 1.08 -3.77 -7.01
N GLU A 332 1.68 -2.95 -7.88
CA GLU A 332 2.69 -3.39 -8.85
C GLU A 332 4.02 -3.76 -8.15
N GLN A 333 4.43 -3.00 -7.14
CA GLN A 333 5.58 -3.33 -6.28
C GLN A 333 5.37 -4.66 -5.55
N TRP A 334 4.18 -4.87 -4.97
CA TRP A 334 3.74 -6.11 -4.32
C TRP A 334 3.81 -7.31 -5.27
N HIS A 335 3.17 -7.19 -6.44
CA HIS A 335 3.15 -8.26 -7.44
C HIS A 335 4.55 -8.59 -7.97
N GLY A 336 5.36 -7.57 -8.28
CA GLY A 336 6.74 -7.76 -8.73
C GLY A 336 7.67 -8.36 -7.65
N ALA A 337 7.43 -8.05 -6.37
CA ALA A 337 8.16 -8.68 -5.26
C ALA A 337 7.82 -10.17 -5.11
N LEU A 338 6.55 -10.53 -5.28
CA LEU A 338 6.08 -11.92 -5.31
C LEU A 338 6.72 -12.67 -6.49
N GLU A 339 6.67 -12.10 -7.69
CA GLU A 339 7.27 -12.70 -8.89
C GLU A 339 8.76 -12.97 -8.71
N ARG A 340 9.54 -11.98 -8.23
CA ARG A 340 10.97 -12.14 -7.95
C ARG A 340 11.27 -13.15 -6.83
N LEU A 341 10.32 -13.43 -5.95
CA LEU A 341 10.44 -14.51 -4.95
C LEU A 341 10.25 -15.87 -5.63
N LEU A 342 9.13 -16.04 -6.36
CA LEU A 342 8.77 -17.30 -7.01
C LEU A 342 9.80 -17.72 -8.07
N VAL A 343 10.30 -16.78 -8.86
CA VAL A 343 11.40 -17.02 -9.81
C VAL A 343 12.70 -17.30 -9.08
N GLY A 344 13.07 -16.50 -8.08
CA GLY A 344 14.36 -16.64 -7.39
C GLY A 344 14.48 -17.89 -6.51
N HIS A 345 13.39 -18.62 -6.27
CA HIS A 345 13.34 -19.89 -5.53
C HIS A 345 12.95 -21.07 -6.44
N ASP A 346 13.07 -20.94 -7.77
CA ASP A 346 12.76 -21.97 -8.78
C ASP A 346 11.31 -22.52 -8.71
N VAL A 347 10.37 -21.74 -8.15
CA VAL A 347 8.95 -22.10 -8.06
C VAL A 347 8.26 -21.90 -9.42
N LEU A 348 8.58 -20.81 -10.12
CA LEU A 348 8.08 -20.48 -11.46
C LEU A 348 9.24 -20.09 -12.38
N GLU A 349 9.20 -20.53 -13.64
CA GLU A 349 10.14 -20.11 -14.68
C GLU A 349 9.70 -18.78 -15.31
N PRO A 350 10.58 -17.79 -15.55
CA PRO A 350 10.23 -16.53 -16.20
C PRO A 350 9.53 -16.72 -17.56
N ASP A 351 10.10 -17.56 -18.43
CA ASP A 351 9.54 -17.86 -19.76
C ASP A 351 8.12 -18.46 -19.68
N ALA A 352 7.81 -19.20 -18.61
CA ALA A 352 6.48 -19.76 -18.39
C ALA A 352 5.47 -18.69 -17.94
N ILE A 353 5.89 -17.72 -17.12
CA ILE A 353 5.07 -16.56 -16.74
C ILE A 353 4.78 -15.71 -17.98
N ASP A 354 5.80 -15.42 -18.80
CA ASP A 354 5.67 -14.61 -20.01
C ASP A 354 4.77 -15.29 -21.05
N ALA A 355 4.97 -16.58 -21.34
CA ALA A 355 4.11 -17.34 -22.25
C ALA A 355 2.66 -17.36 -21.77
N ARG A 356 2.43 -17.65 -20.48
CA ARG A 356 1.08 -17.66 -19.89
C ARG A 356 0.43 -16.27 -19.90
N ALA A 357 1.18 -15.19 -19.70
CA ALA A 357 0.67 -13.83 -19.80
C ALA A 357 0.23 -13.50 -21.25
N VAL A 358 0.98 -13.96 -22.25
CA VAL A 358 0.60 -13.83 -23.67
C VAL A 358 -0.69 -14.59 -23.99
N GLU A 359 -0.89 -15.81 -23.46
CA GLU A 359 -2.15 -16.57 -23.59
C GLU A 359 -3.36 -15.76 -23.07
N PHE A 360 -3.21 -15.05 -21.94
CA PHE A 360 -4.25 -14.17 -21.39
C PHE A 360 -4.48 -12.90 -22.24
N VAL A 361 -3.43 -12.30 -22.81
CA VAL A 361 -3.56 -11.12 -23.71
C VAL A 361 -4.23 -11.50 -25.03
N ALA A 362 -3.91 -12.67 -25.58
CA ALA A 362 -4.48 -13.19 -26.82
C ALA A 362 -5.96 -13.62 -26.67
N GLY A 363 -6.46 -13.73 -25.43
CA GLY A 363 -7.80 -14.24 -25.13
C GLY A 363 -7.91 -15.77 -25.24
N GLU A 364 -6.78 -16.47 -25.37
CA GLU A 364 -6.72 -17.94 -25.34
C GLU A 364 -7.07 -18.47 -23.93
N ARG A 365 -6.84 -17.65 -22.90
CA ARG A 365 -7.35 -17.86 -21.53
C ARG A 365 -8.10 -16.61 -21.04
N THR A 366 -9.23 -16.80 -20.38
CA THR A 366 -10.15 -15.72 -19.96
C THR A 366 -10.13 -15.43 -18.45
N ALA A 367 -9.50 -16.30 -17.66
CA ALA A 367 -9.53 -16.35 -16.19
C ALA A 367 -10.90 -16.73 -15.57
N GLU A 368 -11.93 -16.98 -16.39
CA GLU A 368 -13.20 -17.61 -15.97
C GLU A 368 -13.01 -19.06 -15.48
N GLU A 369 -11.78 -19.57 -15.52
CA GLU A 369 -11.38 -20.86 -14.97
C GLU A 369 -11.08 -20.81 -13.47
N PHE A 370 -10.99 -19.60 -12.89
CA PHE A 370 -10.77 -19.37 -11.46
C PHE A 370 -12.02 -18.89 -10.73
N VAL A 371 -13.18 -18.84 -11.39
CA VAL A 371 -14.45 -18.43 -10.77
C VAL A 371 -15.27 -19.67 -10.43
N ALA A 372 -15.62 -19.84 -9.17
CA ALA A 372 -16.43 -20.96 -8.70
C ALA A 372 -17.83 -20.95 -9.35
N GLY A 373 -18.05 -21.79 -10.36
CA GLY A 373 -19.33 -21.81 -11.08
C GLY A 373 -19.33 -22.50 -12.44
N ASN A 374 -19.22 -23.83 -12.46
CA ASN A 374 -19.62 -24.71 -13.58
C ASN A 374 -18.96 -24.47 -14.95
N ARG A 375 -17.82 -25.12 -15.19
CA ARG A 375 -17.31 -25.38 -16.55
C ARG A 375 -17.72 -26.76 -17.05
N GLY A 376 -18.72 -26.78 -17.93
CA GLY A 376 -18.91 -27.87 -18.88
C GLY A 376 -18.33 -27.47 -20.24
N HIS A 377 -17.27 -28.15 -20.67
CA HIS A 377 -16.78 -28.19 -22.05
C HIS A 377 -16.76 -29.64 -22.51
#